data_AF-A0A953UXE9-F1
#
_entry.id   AF-A0A953UXE9-F1
#
_cell.length_a   1.000
_cell.length_b   1.000
_cell.length_c   1.000
_cell.angle_alpha   90.00
_cell.angle_beta   90.00
_cell.angle_gamma   90.00
#
_symmetry.space_group_name_H-M   'P 1'
#
loop_
_entity.id
_entity.type
_entity.pdbx_description
1 polymer ?
#
loop_
_entity_poly.entity_id
_entity_poly.type
_entity_poly.pdbx_seq_one_letter_code
_entity_poly.pdbx_strand_id
1 'polypeptide(L)'
;MNSKKKMTEQEPEIAAIGTVYKALEKLAPEAQARVLSYVRGKLKINAPIPEQGNVGHPKEAEDTPATIAIEGTPEGPKAEEDGLEGISPVAKKWMTRNGLKAQTLSAIFSLGGDEIDLIAKAIPGKSKRDRMHSVLLLKGIAAYLGSGAARFTHEQLKEACLHYKAYDAANFATSLKSFSAEVSGDKSTAYVLTPRGLSSATDIVKKMLESDKSS
;
A
#
# COMPACT_ATOMS: atom_id res chain seq x y z
N MET A 1 10.60 -52.98 9.71
CA MET A 1 11.89 -52.25 9.74
C MET A 1 12.13 -51.67 8.34
N ASN A 2 12.38 -50.39 8.08
CA ASN A 2 12.95 -49.31 8.88
C ASN A 2 12.32 -47.97 8.49
N SER A 3 11.76 -47.29 9.49
CA SER A 3 11.65 -45.84 9.52
C SER A 3 13.01 -45.27 9.92
N LYS A 4 13.64 -44.47 9.06
CA LYS A 4 14.70 -43.52 9.46
C LYS A 4 14.56 -42.19 8.72
N LYS A 5 13.78 -41.33 9.37
CA LYS A 5 13.86 -39.86 9.51
C LYS A 5 15.24 -39.24 9.17
N LYS A 6 15.22 -38.12 8.42
CA LYS A 6 15.99 -36.85 8.56
C LYS A 6 16.03 -36.16 7.18
N MET A 7 15.94 -34.85 7.02
CA MET A 7 15.71 -33.69 7.88
C MET A 7 15.33 -32.60 6.89
N THR A 8 14.30 -31.81 7.19
CA THR A 8 13.88 -30.63 6.44
C THR A 8 15.09 -29.75 6.11
N GLU A 9 15.43 -29.67 4.82
CA GLU A 9 16.13 -28.50 4.27
C GLU A 9 15.23 -27.30 4.55
N GLN A 10 15.46 -26.63 5.68
CA GLN A 10 14.93 -25.29 5.87
C GLN A 10 15.57 -24.46 4.77
N GLU A 11 14.74 -23.91 3.89
CA GLU A 11 15.19 -22.99 2.86
C GLU A 11 16.15 -21.98 3.50
N PRO A 12 17.33 -21.74 2.91
CA PRO A 12 18.35 -20.88 3.51
C PRO A 12 17.80 -19.50 3.86
N GLU A 13 16.75 -19.07 3.15
CA GLU A 13 15.97 -17.87 3.41
C GLU A 13 15.23 -17.92 4.75
N ILE A 14 14.56 -19.02 5.08
CA ILE A 14 13.84 -19.20 6.36
C ILE A 14 14.83 -19.20 7.53
N ALA A 15 15.98 -19.86 7.36
CA ALA A 15 17.05 -19.85 8.36
C ALA A 15 17.65 -18.44 8.56
N ALA A 16 17.83 -17.69 7.46
CA ALA A 16 18.31 -16.31 7.50
C ALA A 16 17.29 -15.37 8.17
N ILE A 17 16.01 -15.47 7.82
CA ILE A 17 14.93 -14.68 8.42
C ILE A 17 14.87 -14.93 9.93
N GLY A 18 14.89 -16.20 10.36
CA GLY A 18 14.89 -16.54 11.79
C GLY A 18 16.10 -15.98 12.55
N THR A 19 17.26 -15.91 11.90
CA THR A 19 18.48 -15.32 12.48
C THR A 19 18.38 -13.80 12.61
N VAL A 20 17.88 -13.13 11.57
CA VAL A 20 17.65 -11.68 11.58
C VAL A 20 16.59 -11.30 12.62
N TYR A 21 15.49 -12.05 12.69
CA TYR A 21 14.43 -11.82 13.67
C TYR A 21 14.95 -11.91 15.10
N LYS A 22 15.67 -12.97 15.46
CA LYS A 22 16.25 -13.14 16.81
C LYS A 22 17.26 -12.05 17.15
N ALA A 23 17.98 -11.53 16.16
CA ALA A 23 18.92 -10.42 16.37
C ALA A 23 18.20 -9.08 16.59
N LEU A 24 17.01 -8.90 16.01
CA LEU A 24 16.25 -7.66 16.06
C LEU A 24 15.20 -7.62 17.17
N GLU A 25 14.70 -8.76 17.66
CA GLU A 25 13.59 -8.83 18.62
C GLU A 25 13.86 -8.08 19.95
N LYS A 26 15.13 -7.95 20.33
CA LYS A 26 15.55 -7.28 21.59
C LYS A 26 15.81 -5.79 21.43
N LEU A 27 15.75 -5.27 20.20
CA LEU A 27 15.99 -3.86 19.89
C LEU A 27 14.66 -3.09 19.90
N ALA A 28 14.72 -1.80 20.27
CA ALA A 28 13.59 -0.89 20.11
C ALA A 28 13.19 -0.77 18.63
N PRO A 29 11.90 -0.52 18.31
CA PRO A 29 11.42 -0.46 16.92
C PRO A 29 12.22 0.50 16.02
N GLU A 30 12.64 1.65 16.54
CA GLU A 30 13.45 2.63 15.83
C GLU A 30 14.87 2.13 15.56
N ALA A 31 15.41 1.30 16.45
CA ALA A 31 16.71 0.66 16.26
C ALA A 31 16.62 -0.50 15.26
N GLN A 32 15.53 -1.27 15.26
CA GLN A 32 15.26 -2.30 14.26
C GLN A 32 15.22 -1.70 12.84
N ALA A 33 14.48 -0.59 12.66
CA ALA A 33 14.39 0.11 11.38
C ALA A 33 15.75 0.62 10.86
N ARG A 34 16.59 1.19 11.74
CA ARG A 34 17.94 1.64 11.38
C ARG A 34 18.86 0.51 10.93
N VAL A 35 18.81 -0.64 11.63
CA VAL A 35 19.62 -1.81 11.27
C VAL A 35 19.20 -2.37 9.91
N LEU A 36 17.89 -2.48 9.65
CA LEU A 36 17.38 -2.94 8.36
C LEU A 36 17.75 -1.99 7.21
N SER A 37 17.72 -0.67 7.44
CA SER A 37 18.17 0.33 6.47
C SER A 37 19.68 0.19 6.15
N TYR A 38 20.51 -0.01 7.19
CA TYR A 38 21.95 -0.21 7.03
C TYR A 38 22.28 -1.49 6.24
N VAL A 39 21.63 -2.61 6.57
CA VAL A 39 21.81 -3.90 5.88
C VAL A 39 21.39 -3.80 4.42
N ARG A 40 20.28 -3.12 4.14
CA ARG A 40 19.81 -2.86 2.77
C ARG A 40 20.85 -2.09 1.94
N GLY A 41 21.45 -1.06 2.52
CA GLY A 41 22.53 -0.29 1.89
C GLY A 41 23.78 -1.12 1.64
N LYS A 42 24.18 -1.97 2.60
CA LYS A 42 25.35 -2.87 2.47
C LYS A 42 25.16 -3.95 1.41
N LEU A 43 23.96 -4.51 1.30
CA LEU A 43 23.63 -5.55 0.32
C LEU A 43 23.32 -4.99 -1.07
N LYS A 44 23.44 -3.67 -1.29
CA LYS A 44 23.11 -2.99 -2.55
C LYS A 44 21.70 -3.35 -3.05
N ILE A 45 20.77 -3.61 -2.13
CA ILE A 45 19.37 -3.87 -2.43
C ILE A 45 18.74 -2.50 -2.73
N ASN A 46 19.03 -1.99 -3.94
CA ASN A 46 18.46 -0.77 -4.49
C ASN A 46 16.99 -1.01 -4.83
N ALA A 47 16.15 -0.98 -3.82
CA ALA A 47 14.78 -0.54 -3.98
C ALA A 47 14.71 0.88 -3.40
N PRO A 48 14.26 1.89 -4.15
CA PRO A 48 14.27 3.28 -3.71
C PRO A 48 13.42 3.42 -2.45
N ILE A 49 14.07 3.83 -1.36
CA ILE A 49 13.41 4.42 -0.19
C ILE A 49 13.24 5.89 -0.55
N PRO A 50 12.03 6.46 -0.64
CA PRO A 50 11.90 7.90 -0.78
C PRO A 50 12.11 8.53 0.60
N GLU A 51 13.37 8.72 1.00
CA GLU A 51 13.73 9.71 2.01
C GLU A 51 14.52 10.85 1.36
N GLN A 52 13.84 12.00 1.35
CA GLN A 52 14.36 13.37 1.39
C GLN A 52 15.85 13.57 1.09
N GLY A 53 16.15 13.86 -0.17
CA GLY A 53 17.32 14.64 -0.57
C GLY A 53 16.89 16.06 -0.93
N ASN A 54 16.70 16.93 0.06
CA ASN A 54 16.75 18.37 -0.17
C ASN A 54 18.23 18.79 -0.09
N VAL A 55 18.93 18.75 -1.23
CA VAL A 55 20.23 19.39 -1.39
C VAL A 55 20.17 20.19 -2.69
N GLY A 56 19.95 21.48 -2.55
CA GLY A 56 19.87 22.45 -3.64
C GLY A 56 20.49 23.78 -3.25
N HIS A 57 21.82 23.83 -3.38
CA HIS A 57 22.69 24.98 -3.65
C HIS A 57 22.79 26.18 -2.68
N PRO A 58 24.02 26.71 -2.49
CA PRO A 58 24.33 27.88 -1.67
C PRO A 58 24.08 29.18 -2.45
N LYS A 59 23.67 30.23 -1.74
CA LYS A 59 23.90 31.60 -2.17
C LYS A 59 24.28 32.46 -0.96
N GLU A 60 25.32 33.23 -1.18
CA GLU A 60 26.08 34.07 -0.26
C GLU A 60 25.27 35.07 0.56
N ALA A 61 25.97 35.52 1.59
CA ALA A 61 25.56 36.26 2.78
C ALA A 61 25.33 37.77 2.56
N GLU A 62 25.10 38.43 3.72
CA GLU A 62 24.97 39.86 4.04
C GLU A 62 23.52 40.32 4.24
N ASP A 63 23.10 41.03 5.30
CA ASP A 63 23.69 41.41 6.58
C ASP A 63 22.55 41.98 7.48
N THR A 64 22.52 41.57 8.75
CA THR A 64 21.95 42.21 9.98
C THR A 64 20.43 42.58 10.11
N PRO A 65 19.90 42.92 11.32
CA PRO A 65 19.63 41.98 12.42
C PRO A 65 18.28 42.24 13.16
N ALA A 66 18.05 41.43 14.21
CA ALA A 66 17.21 41.68 15.40
C ALA A 66 15.75 41.18 15.44
N THR A 67 15.57 40.18 16.31
CA THR A 67 14.55 40.08 17.37
C THR A 67 13.10 40.41 17.02
N ILE A 68 12.21 39.41 17.07
CA ILE A 68 11.17 39.28 18.12
C ILE A 68 10.82 37.78 18.28
N ALA A 69 10.95 37.26 19.49
CA ALA A 69 10.32 36.03 19.93
C ALA A 69 8.85 36.31 20.24
N ILE A 70 7.92 35.61 19.59
CA ILE A 70 6.55 35.45 20.09
C ILE A 70 6.15 34.00 19.87
N GLU A 71 5.96 33.33 20.99
CA GLU A 71 5.27 32.06 21.13
C GLU A 71 3.89 32.13 20.47
N GLY A 72 3.57 31.12 19.68
CA GLY A 72 2.31 31.04 18.99
C GLY A 72 2.17 29.69 18.35
N THR A 73 2.01 28.67 19.19
CA THR A 73 1.45 27.37 18.82
C THR A 73 0.21 27.62 17.95
N PRO A 74 0.20 27.24 16.65
CA PRO A 74 -1.08 26.94 16.04
C PRO A 74 -1.44 25.55 16.53
N GLU A 75 -2.22 25.49 17.61
CA GLU A 75 -3.16 24.40 17.81
C GLU A 75 -4.04 24.38 16.56
N GLY A 76 -3.57 23.67 15.54
CA GLY A 76 -4.40 23.19 14.46
C GLY A 76 -5.50 22.33 15.09
N PRO A 77 -6.74 22.39 14.56
CA PRO A 77 -7.82 21.62 15.14
C PRO A 77 -7.38 20.16 15.20
N LYS A 78 -7.51 19.54 16.39
CA LYS A 78 -7.53 18.07 16.56
C LYS A 78 -8.68 17.53 15.72
N ALA A 79 -8.44 17.41 14.42
CA ALA A 79 -9.34 16.83 13.47
C ALA A 79 -9.16 15.32 13.58
N GLU A 80 -10.07 14.69 14.31
CA GLU A 80 -10.54 13.33 14.03
C GLU A 80 -9.44 12.34 13.61
N GLU A 81 -8.46 12.07 14.49
CA GLU A 81 -7.50 10.97 14.31
C GLU A 81 -8.11 9.59 14.60
N ASP A 82 -9.40 9.55 14.93
CA ASP A 82 -10.16 8.33 15.15
C ASP A 82 -10.47 7.67 13.79
N GLY A 83 -9.71 6.62 13.43
CA GLY A 83 -9.92 5.84 12.20
C GLY A 83 -8.81 5.90 11.15
N LEU A 84 -7.65 6.50 11.47
CA LEU A 84 -6.44 6.45 10.64
C LEU A 84 -5.44 5.36 11.05
N GLU A 85 -5.81 4.51 12.01
CA GLU A 85 -5.03 3.35 12.42
C GLU A 85 -4.98 2.31 11.29
N GLY A 86 -3.80 1.71 11.08
CA GLY A 86 -3.56 0.76 9.99
C GLY A 86 -3.37 1.37 8.59
N ILE A 87 -3.53 2.69 8.41
CA ILE A 87 -3.28 3.37 7.12
C ILE A 87 -1.84 3.86 7.05
N SER A 88 -1.14 3.53 5.96
CA SER A 88 0.23 3.96 5.71
C SER A 88 0.35 5.50 5.60
N PRO A 89 1.47 6.09 6.04
CA PRO A 89 1.68 7.55 5.96
C PRO A 89 1.60 8.09 4.52
N VAL A 90 1.99 7.30 3.53
CA VAL A 90 1.93 7.66 2.11
C VAL A 90 0.49 7.68 1.63
N ALA A 91 -0.32 6.69 2.04
CA ALA A 91 -1.75 6.66 1.76
C ALA A 91 -2.49 7.82 2.43
N LYS A 92 -2.15 8.19 3.66
CA LYS A 92 -2.72 9.39 4.33
C LYS A 92 -2.53 10.65 3.47
N LYS A 93 -1.32 10.86 2.94
CA LYS A 93 -1.04 11.99 2.02
C LYS A 93 -1.86 11.91 0.73
N TRP A 94 -2.00 10.71 0.16
CA TRP A 94 -2.85 10.50 -1.03
C TRP A 94 -4.33 10.77 -0.74
N MET A 95 -4.83 10.38 0.43
CA MET A 95 -6.20 10.67 0.87
C MET A 95 -6.43 12.18 0.96
N THR A 96 -5.53 12.91 1.64
CA THR A 96 -5.60 14.37 1.75
C THR A 96 -5.58 15.03 0.38
N ARG A 97 -4.68 14.60 -0.53
CA ARG A 97 -4.58 15.14 -1.90
C ARG A 97 -5.87 14.96 -2.70
N ASN A 98 -6.61 13.88 -2.43
CA ASN A 98 -7.83 13.53 -3.16
C ASN A 98 -9.12 13.91 -2.43
N GLY A 99 -9.03 14.57 -1.27
CA GLY A 99 -10.20 14.93 -0.45
C GLY A 99 -10.96 13.73 0.12
N LEU A 100 -10.29 12.60 0.32
CA LEU A 100 -10.88 11.36 0.84
C LEU A 100 -10.74 11.32 2.37
N LYS A 101 -11.84 11.03 3.08
CA LYS A 101 -11.85 10.86 4.54
C LYS A 101 -11.86 9.37 4.92
N ALA A 102 -11.27 9.04 6.07
CA ALA A 102 -11.25 7.66 6.57
C ALA A 102 -12.67 7.09 6.72
N GLN A 103 -13.58 7.83 7.37
CA GLN A 103 -14.98 7.46 7.55
C GLN A 103 -15.67 7.09 6.23
N THR A 104 -15.42 7.84 5.15
CA THR A 104 -15.99 7.52 3.82
C THR A 104 -15.36 6.30 3.19
N LEU A 105 -14.05 6.10 3.37
CA LEU A 105 -13.36 4.92 2.86
C LEU A 105 -13.75 3.65 3.60
N SER A 106 -14.18 3.73 4.86
CA SER A 106 -14.69 2.59 5.64
C SER A 106 -15.92 1.92 5.00
N ALA A 107 -16.63 2.59 4.08
CA ALA A 107 -17.72 1.98 3.32
C ALA A 107 -17.24 1.03 2.20
N ILE A 108 -15.99 1.22 1.76
CA ILE A 108 -15.39 0.46 0.65
C ILE A 108 -14.31 -0.48 1.17
N PHE A 109 -13.59 -0.09 2.22
CA PHE A 109 -12.42 -0.80 2.76
C PHE A 109 -12.55 -1.05 4.25
N SER A 110 -12.06 -2.19 4.72
CA SER A 110 -11.93 -2.50 6.13
C SER A 110 -10.69 -1.80 6.69
N LEU A 111 -10.87 -0.68 7.36
CA LEU A 111 -9.80 0.10 8.00
C LEU A 111 -9.60 -0.34 9.46
N GLY A 112 -8.38 -0.18 10.00
CA GLY A 112 -8.08 -0.47 11.43
C GLY A 112 -7.66 -1.91 11.75
N GLY A 113 -7.56 -2.80 10.74
CA GLY A 113 -7.01 -4.15 10.89
C GLY A 113 -5.53 -4.25 10.52
N ASP A 114 -4.95 -5.44 10.70
CA ASP A 114 -3.57 -5.76 10.27
C ASP A 114 -3.42 -5.66 8.74
N GLU A 115 -4.47 -6.06 8.00
CA GLU A 115 -4.59 -5.86 6.56
C GLU A 115 -5.86 -5.07 6.21
N ILE A 116 -5.73 -4.16 5.26
CA ILE A 116 -6.86 -3.43 4.68
C ILE A 116 -7.39 -4.24 3.49
N ASP A 117 -8.66 -4.62 3.55
CA ASP A 117 -9.33 -5.35 2.48
C ASP A 117 -10.57 -4.61 1.93
N LEU A 118 -10.98 -5.00 0.72
CA LEU A 118 -12.14 -4.50 0.01
C LEU A 118 -13.42 -5.16 0.56
N ILE A 119 -14.32 -4.35 1.12
CA ILE A 119 -15.59 -4.77 1.73
C ILE A 119 -16.82 -4.11 1.08
N ALA A 120 -16.63 -3.45 -0.06
CA ALA A 120 -17.71 -2.80 -0.77
C ALA A 120 -18.86 -3.78 -1.07
N LYS A 121 -20.11 -3.33 -0.95
CA LYS A 121 -21.30 -4.18 -1.24
C LYS A 121 -21.38 -4.61 -2.71
N ALA A 122 -20.97 -3.72 -3.62
CA ALA A 122 -20.97 -3.96 -5.05
C ALA A 122 -19.80 -3.23 -5.71
N ILE A 123 -19.31 -3.79 -6.82
CA ILE A 123 -18.21 -3.22 -7.59
C ILE A 123 -18.74 -2.71 -8.94
N PRO A 124 -18.36 -1.51 -9.38
CA PRO A 124 -18.80 -0.98 -10.67
C PRO A 124 -18.34 -1.88 -11.84
N GLY A 125 -19.19 -1.97 -12.86
CA GLY A 125 -18.90 -2.71 -14.09
C GLY A 125 -20.11 -3.45 -14.65
N LYS A 126 -20.37 -3.26 -15.95
CA LYS A 126 -21.51 -3.87 -16.63
C LYS A 126 -21.22 -5.34 -16.96
N SER A 127 -20.02 -5.61 -17.48
CA SER A 127 -19.56 -6.95 -17.80
C SER A 127 -18.70 -7.56 -16.68
N LYS A 128 -18.45 -8.88 -16.73
CA LYS A 128 -17.49 -9.55 -15.84
C LYS A 128 -16.08 -8.93 -15.95
N ARG A 129 -15.68 -8.58 -17.17
CA ARG A 129 -14.39 -7.93 -17.45
C ARG A 129 -14.29 -6.55 -16.81
N ASP A 130 -15.34 -5.73 -16.88
CA ASP A 130 -15.33 -4.39 -16.27
C ASP A 130 -15.30 -4.47 -14.74
N ARG A 131 -16.02 -5.44 -14.17
CA ARG A 131 -15.96 -5.71 -12.73
C ARG A 131 -14.57 -6.21 -12.33
N MET A 132 -13.96 -7.08 -13.13
CA MET A 132 -12.61 -7.58 -12.89
C MET A 132 -11.59 -6.45 -12.91
N HIS A 133 -11.69 -5.53 -13.86
CA HIS A 133 -10.88 -4.31 -13.91
C HIS A 133 -11.04 -3.46 -12.65
N SER A 134 -12.28 -3.24 -12.21
CA SER A 134 -12.56 -2.46 -11.00
C SER A 134 -12.05 -3.16 -9.74
N VAL A 135 -12.22 -4.48 -9.61
CA VAL A 135 -11.67 -5.28 -8.49
C VAL A 135 -10.14 -5.18 -8.47
N LEU A 136 -9.49 -5.31 -9.63
CA LEU A 136 -8.04 -5.22 -9.77
C LEU A 136 -7.51 -3.88 -9.23
N LEU A 137 -8.14 -2.79 -9.64
CA LEU A 137 -7.78 -1.44 -9.22
C LEU A 137 -8.06 -1.20 -7.72
N LEU A 138 -9.22 -1.63 -7.23
CA LEU A 138 -9.61 -1.45 -5.84
C LEU A 138 -8.77 -2.30 -4.87
N LYS A 139 -8.39 -3.52 -5.26
CA LYS A 139 -7.47 -4.35 -4.46
C LYS A 139 -6.08 -3.71 -4.38
N GLY A 140 -5.64 -3.07 -5.45
CA GLY A 140 -4.42 -2.26 -5.44
C GLY A 140 -4.49 -1.07 -4.48
N ILE A 141 -5.65 -0.39 -4.40
CA ILE A 141 -5.88 0.67 -3.41
C ILE A 141 -5.89 0.10 -1.98
N ALA A 142 -6.55 -1.03 -1.73
CA ALA A 142 -6.56 -1.66 -0.42
C ALA A 142 -5.13 -1.97 0.08
N ALA A 143 -4.30 -2.57 -0.79
CA ALA A 143 -2.88 -2.82 -0.50
C ALA A 143 -2.09 -1.52 -0.29
N TYR A 144 -2.37 -0.49 -1.07
CA TYR A 144 -1.73 0.83 -0.95
C TYR A 144 -2.10 1.53 0.36
N LEU A 145 -3.36 1.43 0.79
CA LEU A 145 -3.82 1.97 2.06
C LEU A 145 -3.05 1.35 3.22
N GLY A 146 -2.90 0.02 3.26
CA GLY A 146 -2.21 -0.67 4.35
C GLY A 146 -0.68 -0.49 4.33
N SER A 147 -0.06 -0.74 3.17
CA SER A 147 1.41 -0.85 3.07
C SER A 147 2.11 0.38 2.48
N GLY A 148 1.37 1.27 1.81
CA GLY A 148 1.92 2.35 1.00
C GLY A 148 2.42 1.89 -0.38
N ALA A 149 2.33 0.59 -0.68
CA ALA A 149 2.62 0.01 -1.98
C ALA A 149 1.35 -0.63 -2.56
N ALA A 150 1.00 -0.27 -3.80
CA ALA A 150 -0.19 -0.80 -4.47
C ALA A 150 0.06 -2.19 -5.06
N ARG A 151 0.54 -3.13 -4.24
CA ARG A 151 1.03 -4.45 -4.64
C ARG A 151 0.19 -5.57 -4.03
N PHE A 152 -0.25 -6.52 -4.84
CA PHE A 152 -1.10 -7.64 -4.40
C PHE A 152 -0.83 -8.89 -5.23
N THR A 153 -1.05 -10.07 -4.64
CA THR A 153 -0.77 -11.36 -5.29
C THR A 153 -1.90 -11.78 -6.24
N HIS A 154 -1.60 -12.76 -7.08
CA HIS A 154 -2.60 -13.36 -7.95
C HIS A 154 -3.71 -14.07 -7.18
N GLU A 155 -3.40 -14.67 -6.04
CA GLU A 155 -4.38 -15.37 -5.20
C GLU A 155 -5.36 -14.37 -4.59
N GLN A 156 -4.85 -13.28 -4.02
CA GLN A 156 -5.65 -12.16 -3.51
C GLN A 156 -6.58 -11.58 -4.58
N LEU A 157 -6.08 -11.40 -5.80
CA LEU A 157 -6.91 -10.93 -6.92
C LEU A 157 -8.00 -11.96 -7.29
N LYS A 158 -7.64 -13.24 -7.39
CA LYS A 158 -8.57 -14.30 -7.78
C LYS A 158 -9.70 -14.43 -6.76
N GLU A 159 -9.37 -14.40 -5.48
CA GLU A 159 -10.34 -14.45 -4.38
C GLU A 159 -11.31 -13.27 -4.44
N ALA A 160 -10.81 -12.04 -4.57
CA ALA A 160 -11.65 -10.86 -4.70
C ALA A 160 -12.55 -10.94 -5.96
N CYS A 161 -12.00 -11.39 -7.09
CA CYS A 161 -12.79 -11.58 -8.31
C CYS A 161 -13.90 -12.63 -8.15
N LEU A 162 -13.68 -13.69 -7.37
CA LEU A 162 -14.70 -14.69 -7.06
C LEU A 162 -15.80 -14.08 -6.17
N HIS A 163 -15.40 -13.37 -5.11
CA HIS A 163 -16.32 -12.71 -4.19
C HIS A 163 -17.27 -11.75 -4.93
N TYR A 164 -16.73 -10.97 -5.88
CA TYR A 164 -17.48 -9.97 -6.63
C TYR A 164 -18.10 -10.46 -7.95
N LYS A 165 -18.16 -11.78 -8.18
CA LYS A 165 -18.71 -12.37 -9.43
C LYS A 165 -18.09 -11.75 -10.69
N ALA A 166 -16.80 -11.43 -10.62
CA ALA A 166 -15.97 -10.84 -11.65
C ALA A 166 -15.02 -11.87 -12.29
N TYR A 167 -14.90 -13.07 -11.73
CA TYR A 167 -14.03 -14.11 -12.24
C TYR A 167 -14.59 -14.77 -13.51
N ASP A 168 -13.79 -14.77 -14.57
CA ASP A 168 -14.01 -15.51 -15.82
C ASP A 168 -12.77 -16.35 -16.11
N ALA A 169 -12.82 -17.65 -15.79
CA ALA A 169 -11.67 -18.55 -15.89
C ALA A 169 -11.08 -18.63 -17.31
N ALA A 170 -11.93 -18.56 -18.35
CA ALA A 170 -11.48 -18.67 -19.73
C ALA A 170 -10.80 -17.38 -20.21
N ASN A 171 -11.29 -16.23 -19.76
CA ASN A 171 -10.82 -14.91 -20.22
C ASN A 171 -9.93 -14.17 -19.21
N PHE A 172 -9.62 -14.75 -18.05
CA PHE A 172 -8.93 -14.06 -16.96
C PHE A 172 -7.55 -13.53 -17.38
N ALA A 173 -6.71 -14.40 -17.92
CA ALA A 173 -5.36 -14.03 -18.33
C ALA A 173 -5.36 -13.01 -19.49
N THR A 174 -6.27 -13.18 -20.45
CA THR A 174 -6.44 -12.25 -21.58
C THR A 174 -6.91 -10.88 -21.12
N SER A 175 -7.86 -10.84 -20.18
CA SER A 175 -8.35 -9.60 -19.58
C SER A 175 -7.23 -8.90 -18.80
N LEU A 176 -6.46 -9.62 -17.99
CA LEU A 176 -5.31 -9.05 -17.27
C LEU A 176 -4.30 -8.39 -18.21
N LYS A 177 -3.91 -9.07 -19.30
CA LYS A 177 -2.96 -8.51 -20.28
C LYS A 177 -3.45 -7.19 -20.88
N SER A 178 -4.77 -7.05 -21.05
CA SER A 178 -5.37 -5.83 -21.58
C SER A 178 -5.31 -4.64 -20.61
N PHE A 179 -5.06 -4.88 -19.32
CA PHE A 179 -4.92 -3.85 -18.29
C PHE A 179 -3.45 -3.48 -17.99
N SER A 180 -2.53 -3.89 -18.86
CA SER A 180 -1.08 -3.67 -18.69
C SER A 180 -0.65 -2.19 -18.59
N ALA A 181 -1.48 -1.26 -19.06
CA ALA A 181 -1.25 0.18 -18.89
C ALA A 181 -1.45 0.65 -17.44
N GLU A 182 -2.31 -0.04 -16.68
CA GLU A 182 -2.70 0.32 -15.32
C GLU A 182 -2.08 -0.60 -14.28
N VAL A 183 -1.72 -1.82 -14.66
CA VAL A 183 -1.15 -2.82 -13.77
C VAL A 183 0.07 -3.46 -14.42
N SER A 184 1.18 -3.46 -13.70
CA SER A 184 2.40 -4.18 -14.06
C SER A 184 2.55 -5.45 -13.22
N GLY A 185 3.48 -6.31 -13.65
CA GLY A 185 3.76 -7.58 -12.99
C GLY A 185 2.90 -8.73 -13.49
N ASP A 186 3.09 -9.88 -12.85
CA ASP A 186 2.50 -11.14 -13.27
C ASP A 186 2.23 -12.05 -12.07
N LYS A 187 1.79 -13.28 -12.33
CA LYS A 187 1.47 -14.25 -11.27
C LYS A 187 2.67 -14.57 -10.36
N SER A 188 3.89 -14.59 -10.89
CA SER A 188 5.11 -14.87 -10.14
C SER A 188 5.66 -13.65 -9.40
N THR A 189 5.52 -12.47 -9.99
CA THR A 189 6.09 -11.23 -9.45
C THR A 189 5.11 -10.37 -8.67
N ALA A 190 3.87 -10.83 -8.48
CA ALA A 190 2.72 -10.07 -7.98
C ALA A 190 2.37 -8.86 -8.87
N TYR A 191 1.13 -8.38 -8.74
CA TYR A 191 0.64 -7.25 -9.49
C TYR A 191 0.91 -5.95 -8.75
N VAL A 192 1.24 -4.89 -9.48
CA VAL A 192 1.46 -3.54 -8.93
C VAL A 192 0.71 -2.52 -9.77
N LEU A 193 -0.03 -1.60 -9.13
CA LEU A 193 -0.63 -0.49 -9.87
C LEU A 193 0.46 0.46 -10.39
N THR A 194 0.36 0.81 -11.67
CA THR A 194 1.15 1.89 -12.26
C THR A 194 0.62 3.25 -11.77
N PRO A 195 1.35 4.36 -11.98
CA PRO A 195 0.81 5.69 -11.67
C PRO A 195 -0.52 5.97 -12.36
N ARG A 196 -0.70 5.48 -13.59
CA ARG A 196 -1.96 5.56 -14.33
C ARG A 196 -3.05 4.74 -13.64
N GLY A 197 -2.74 3.50 -13.27
CA GLY A 197 -3.68 2.64 -12.54
C GLY A 197 -4.10 3.23 -11.20
N LEU A 198 -3.19 3.89 -10.48
CA LEU A 198 -3.51 4.56 -9.21
C LEU A 198 -4.50 5.72 -9.42
N SER A 199 -4.32 6.52 -10.46
CA SER A 199 -5.29 7.57 -10.83
C SER A 199 -6.65 6.98 -11.20
N SER A 200 -6.68 5.98 -12.09
CA SER A 200 -7.92 5.33 -12.51
C SER A 200 -8.64 4.64 -11.35
N ALA A 201 -7.91 4.03 -10.42
CA ALA A 201 -8.47 3.45 -9.20
C ALA A 201 -9.07 4.53 -8.28
N THR A 202 -8.41 5.68 -8.18
CA THR A 202 -8.91 6.82 -7.41
C THR A 202 -10.25 7.34 -7.96
N ASP A 203 -10.39 7.40 -9.29
CA ASP A 203 -11.64 7.82 -9.93
C ASP A 203 -12.78 6.83 -9.65
N ILE A 204 -12.48 5.52 -9.64
CA ILE A 204 -13.45 4.49 -9.26
C ILE A 204 -13.89 4.67 -7.80
N VAL A 205 -12.95 4.87 -6.88
CA VAL A 205 -13.27 5.11 -5.45
C VAL A 205 -14.18 6.32 -5.30
N LYS A 206 -13.86 7.45 -5.94
CA LYS A 206 -14.71 8.66 -5.89
C LYS A 206 -16.12 8.38 -6.40
N LYS A 207 -16.25 7.72 -7.54
CA LYS A 207 -17.55 7.36 -8.12
C LYS A 207 -18.38 6.46 -7.21
N MET A 208 -17.75 5.53 -6.51
CA MET A 208 -18.43 4.66 -5.54
C MET A 208 -18.94 5.46 -4.34
N LEU A 209 -18.15 6.40 -3.83
CA LEU A 209 -18.53 7.29 -2.72
C LEU A 209 -19.65 8.27 -3.11
N GLU A 210 -19.71 8.73 -4.37
CA GLU A 210 -20.80 9.57 -4.86
C GLU A 210 -22.10 8.79 -5.02
N SER A 211 -22.02 7.53 -5.43
CA SER A 211 -23.19 6.65 -5.60
C SER A 211 -23.82 6.27 -4.26
N ASP A 212 -23.00 6.07 -3.22
CA ASP A 212 -23.45 5.71 -1.88
C ASP A 212 -24.18 6.87 -1.16
N LYS A 213 -23.76 8.12 -1.39
CA LYS A 213 -24.43 9.32 -0.86
C LYS A 213 -25.84 9.57 -1.43
N SER A 214 -26.19 8.92 -2.54
CA SER A 214 -27.46 9.12 -3.24
C SER A 214 -28.49 8.00 -2.98
N SER A 215 -28.14 7.02 -2.15
CA SER A 215 -29.02 5.89 -1.76
C SER A 215 -29.50 6.05 -0.31
#